data_AF-A0A1F9DFJ2-F1
#
_entry.id   AF-A0A1F9DFJ2-F1
#
_cell.length_a   1.000
_cell.length_b   1.000
_cell.length_c   1.000
_cell.angle_alpha   90.00
_cell.angle_beta   90.00
_cell.angle_gamma   90.00
#
_symmetry.space_group_name_H-M   'P 1'
#
loop_
_entity.id
_entity.type
_entity.pdbx_description
1 polymer ?
#
loop_
_entity_poly.entity_id
_entity_poly.type
_entity_poly.pdbx_seq_one_letter_code
_entity_poly.pdbx_strand_id
1 'polypeptide(L)'
;MREKLVLGLPECWSHVAAYAEAAVNDLNHRHRPCLNGRTSCQVFFAPADKPAFTKRKRREIYDSIMERVERILSAMKQSGQSVRESAWRIAVESWLKSRGVIKVHINQKCHPILPPFLAHE
;
A
#
# COMPACT_ATOMS: atom_id res chain seq x y z
N MET A 1 -32.55 -33.69 15.23
CA MET A 1 -31.35 -33.67 16.10
C MET A 1 -30.11 -33.91 15.26
N ARG A 2 -29.33 -32.87 14.97
CA ARG A 2 -27.93 -32.97 14.57
C ARG A 2 -27.17 -32.04 15.50
N GLU A 3 -26.93 -32.54 16.71
CA GLU A 3 -25.91 -31.99 17.59
C GLU A 3 -24.53 -32.35 17.04
N LYS A 4 -23.59 -31.49 17.40
CA LYS A 4 -22.13 -31.61 17.28
C LYS A 4 -21.57 -31.22 15.91
N LEU A 5 -21.06 -29.99 15.85
CA LEU A 5 -19.63 -29.75 15.91
C LEU A 5 -19.39 -28.30 16.38
N VAL A 6 -19.61 -28.07 17.68
CA VAL A 6 -18.90 -27.02 18.41
C VAL A 6 -17.49 -27.57 18.65
N LEU A 7 -16.63 -27.45 17.63
CA LEU A 7 -15.19 -27.53 17.84
C LEU A 7 -14.76 -26.12 18.22
N GLY A 8 -14.38 -25.97 19.48
CA GLY A 8 -13.80 -24.75 19.97
C GLY A 8 -12.66 -24.29 19.07
N LEU A 9 -12.75 -23.05 18.62
CA LEU A 9 -11.62 -22.26 18.15
C LEU A 9 -11.16 -21.33 19.29
N PRO A 10 -10.35 -21.79 20.25
CA PRO A 10 -9.44 -20.93 20.98
C PRO A 10 -8.01 -21.10 20.45
N GLU A 11 -7.23 -20.01 20.48
CA GLU A 11 -5.76 -19.96 20.37
C GLU A 11 -5.05 -20.11 19.00
N CYS A 12 -5.72 -20.48 17.91
CA CYS A 12 -4.99 -20.70 16.63
C CYS A 12 -4.47 -19.40 15.94
N TRP A 13 -5.10 -18.25 16.18
CA TRP A 13 -4.76 -16.98 15.50
C TRP A 13 -3.56 -16.24 16.13
N SER A 14 -3.21 -16.51 17.39
CA SER A 14 -2.10 -15.84 18.07
C SER A 14 -0.75 -16.23 17.46
N HIS A 15 -0.59 -17.48 17.04
CA HIS A 15 0.61 -17.97 16.37
C HIS A 15 0.81 -17.31 15.01
N VAL A 16 -0.26 -17.07 14.25
CA VAL A 16 -0.19 -16.39 12.94
C VAL A 16 0.38 -14.98 13.09
N ALA A 17 -0.06 -14.24 14.10
CA ALA A 17 0.48 -12.91 14.40
C ALA A 17 1.98 -12.98 14.75
N ALA A 18 2.38 -13.91 15.63
CA ALA A 18 3.79 -14.09 15.99
C ALA A 18 4.68 -14.46 14.79
N TYR A 19 4.21 -15.36 13.92
CA TYR A 19 4.92 -15.70 12.68
C TYR A 19 4.99 -14.53 11.70
N ALA A 20 3.91 -13.76 11.57
CA ALA A 20 3.89 -12.57 10.73
C ALA A 20 4.88 -11.52 11.23
N GLU A 21 4.92 -11.27 12.55
CA GLU A 21 5.88 -10.35 13.17
C GLU A 21 7.32 -10.80 12.96
N ALA A 22 7.62 -12.09 13.17
CA ALA A 22 8.94 -12.65 12.91
C ALA A 22 9.35 -12.51 11.44
N ALA A 23 8.45 -12.86 10.50
CA ALA A 23 8.70 -12.72 9.07
C ALA A 23 8.91 -11.26 8.66
N VAL A 24 8.11 -10.34 9.18
CA VAL A 24 8.25 -8.89 8.94
C VAL A 24 9.60 -8.40 9.48
N ASN A 25 9.98 -8.81 10.69
CA ASN A 25 11.25 -8.47 11.29
C ASN A 25 12.42 -8.94 10.41
N ASP A 26 12.44 -10.21 10.02
CA ASP A 26 13.52 -10.80 9.22
C ASP A 26 13.62 -10.12 7.85
N LEU A 27 12.50 -9.91 7.17
CA LEU A 27 12.47 -9.25 5.87
C LEU A 27 12.90 -7.77 5.94
N ASN A 28 12.56 -7.08 7.02
CA ASN A 28 12.90 -5.66 7.18
C ASN A 28 14.34 -5.43 7.62
N HIS A 29 14.96 -6.40 8.30
CA HIS A 29 16.36 -6.34 8.75
C HIS A 29 17.34 -7.06 7.83
N ARG A 30 16.86 -7.70 6.76
CA ARG A 30 17.72 -8.26 5.71
C ARG A 30 18.38 -7.14 4.89
N HIS A 31 19.70 -7.22 4.72
CA HIS A 31 20.47 -6.33 3.83
C HIS A 31 20.06 -6.54 2.37
N ARG A 32 19.86 -5.44 1.63
CA ARG A 32 19.41 -5.47 0.24
C ARG A 32 20.43 -4.79 -0.69
N PRO A 33 20.95 -5.48 -1.72
CA PRO A 33 21.86 -4.87 -2.70
C PRO A 33 21.25 -3.64 -3.39
N CYS A 34 19.95 -3.68 -3.71
CA CYS A 34 19.23 -2.55 -4.30
C CYS A 34 19.07 -1.33 -3.36
N LEU A 35 19.39 -1.47 -2.08
CA LEU A 35 19.41 -0.38 -1.09
C LEU A 35 20.84 -0.01 -0.68
N ASN A 36 21.83 -0.30 -1.54
CA ASN A 36 23.27 -0.11 -1.27
C ASN A 36 23.72 -0.86 -0.01
N GLY A 37 23.24 -2.10 0.16
CA GLY A 37 23.57 -2.94 1.30
C GLY A 37 22.89 -2.52 2.60
N ARG A 38 21.95 -1.57 2.60
CA ARG A 38 21.14 -1.24 3.78
C ARG A 38 19.91 -2.15 3.91
N THR A 39 19.33 -2.19 5.10
CA THR A 39 18.08 -2.92 5.37
C THR A 39 16.86 -2.05 5.02
N SER A 40 15.69 -2.67 4.81
CA SER A 40 14.45 -1.90 4.59
C SER A 40 14.12 -1.00 5.78
N CYS A 41 14.30 -1.51 7.00
CA CYS A 41 14.09 -0.79 8.24
C CYS A 41 14.97 0.47 8.31
N GLN A 42 16.26 0.32 8.01
CA GLN A 42 17.21 1.44 7.99
C GLN A 42 16.81 2.51 6.98
N VAL A 43 16.37 2.14 5.77
CA VAL A 43 15.98 3.12 4.74
C VAL A 43 14.66 3.80 5.11
N PHE A 44 13.69 3.06 5.67
CA PHE A 44 12.38 3.61 6.03
C PHE A 44 12.42 4.58 7.22
N PHE A 45 13.20 4.23 8.24
CA PHE A 45 13.40 5.03 9.44
C PHE A 45 14.61 5.98 9.37
N ALA A 46 15.33 5.98 8.24
CA ALA A 46 16.36 6.99 8.03
C ALA A 46 15.77 8.40 8.25
N PRO A 47 16.54 9.31 8.86
CA PRO A 47 16.20 10.73 8.88
C PRO A 47 16.28 11.24 7.45
N ALA A 48 15.21 11.05 6.70
CA ALA A 48 15.00 11.68 5.41
C ALA A 48 14.42 13.08 5.66
N ASP A 49 14.62 13.98 4.70
CA ASP A 49 13.87 15.23 4.58
C ASP A 49 12.40 14.93 4.26
N LYS A 50 11.70 14.33 5.23
CA LYS A 50 10.27 14.09 5.14
C LYS A 50 9.63 15.47 5.13
N PRO A 51 8.84 15.81 4.09
CA PRO A 51 8.21 17.12 4.04
C PRO A 51 7.28 17.28 5.25
N ALA A 52 7.64 18.20 6.14
CA ALA A 52 6.82 18.55 7.29
C ALA A 52 5.67 19.44 6.81
N PHE A 53 4.47 18.87 6.71
CA PHE A 53 3.29 19.62 6.32
C PHE A 53 2.58 20.20 7.54
N THR A 54 2.27 21.49 7.50
CA THR A 54 1.38 22.12 8.49
C THR A 54 -0.02 21.49 8.43
N LYS A 55 -0.79 21.63 9.52
CA LYS A 55 -2.20 21.14 9.55
C LYS A 55 -3.02 21.69 8.38
N ARG A 56 -2.87 22.99 8.08
CA ARG A 56 -3.51 23.64 6.93
C ARG A 56 -3.07 22.99 5.62
N LYS A 57 -1.76 22.79 5.43
CA LYS A 57 -1.27 22.20 4.19
C LYS A 57 -1.77 20.78 3.97
N ARG A 58 -1.87 19.97 5.03
CA ARG A 58 -2.44 18.62 4.95
C ARG A 58 -3.91 18.64 4.52
N ARG A 59 -4.69 19.61 4.99
CA ARG A 59 -6.09 19.81 4.56
C ARG A 59 -6.15 20.15 3.07
N GLU A 60 -5.39 21.15 2.62
CA GLU A 60 -5.34 21.54 1.19
C GLU A 60 -4.96 20.36 0.28
N ILE A 61 -3.99 19.55 0.71
CA ILE A 61 -3.60 18.34 -0.02
C ILE A 61 -4.75 17.35 -0.08
N TYR A 62 -5.37 17.04 1.06
CA TYR A 62 -6.51 16.13 1.14
C TYR A 62 -7.65 16.58 0.23
N ASP A 63 -8.02 17.86 0.27
CA ASP A 63 -9.11 18.41 -0.53
C ASP A 63 -8.79 18.29 -2.04
N SER A 64 -7.53 18.55 -2.44
CA SER A 64 -7.12 18.37 -3.84
C SER A 64 -7.16 16.91 -4.32
N ILE A 65 -6.88 15.96 -3.41
CA ILE A 65 -6.99 14.52 -3.70
C ILE A 65 -8.46 14.13 -3.82
N MET A 66 -9.30 14.60 -2.89
CA MET A 66 -10.73 14.32 -2.89
C MET A 66 -11.44 14.83 -4.14
N GLU A 67 -11.12 16.05 -4.57
CA GLU A 67 -11.64 16.61 -5.83
C GLU A 67 -11.31 15.69 -7.03
N ARG A 68 -10.10 15.11 -7.05
CA ARG A 68 -9.71 14.17 -8.10
C ARG A 68 -10.42 12.84 -7.99
N VAL A 69 -10.64 12.34 -6.78
CA VAL A 69 -11.44 11.12 -6.53
C VAL A 69 -12.85 11.29 -7.08
N GLU A 70 -13.51 12.42 -6.79
CA GLU A 70 -14.86 12.72 -7.27
C GLU A 70 -14.91 12.72 -8.81
N ARG A 71 -13.95 13.36 -9.48
CA ARG A 71 -13.85 13.34 -10.94
C ARG A 71 -13.70 11.92 -11.51
N ILE A 72 -12.87 11.07 -10.89
CA ILE A 72 -12.68 9.67 -11.31
C ILE A 72 -14.00 8.89 -11.15
N LEU A 73 -14.66 9.04 -9.99
CA LEU A 73 -15.92 8.36 -9.71
C LEU A 73 -17.03 8.78 -10.68
N SER A 74 -17.13 10.07 -11.00
CA SER A 74 -18.06 10.58 -12.01
C SER A 74 -17.80 9.98 -13.40
N ALA A 75 -16.54 9.72 -13.76
CA ALA A 75 -16.18 9.15 -15.05
C ALA A 75 -16.45 7.63 -15.15
N MET A 76 -16.26 6.88 -14.07
CA MET A 76 -16.38 5.41 -14.08
C MET A 76 -17.82 4.90 -14.21
N LYS A 77 -18.83 5.72 -13.84
CA LYS A 77 -20.26 5.35 -13.82
C LYS A 77 -20.59 4.06 -13.06
N GLN A 78 -19.68 3.63 -12.18
CA GLN A 78 -19.80 2.45 -11.32
C GLN A 78 -19.78 2.91 -9.86
N SER A 79 -20.51 2.21 -9.01
CA SER A 79 -20.58 2.49 -7.57
C SER A 79 -20.11 1.26 -6.79
N GLY A 80 -19.59 1.50 -5.58
CA GLY A 80 -19.10 0.45 -4.70
C GLY A 80 -17.89 0.87 -3.91
N GLN A 81 -17.67 0.17 -2.79
CA GLN A 81 -16.54 0.46 -1.90
C GLN A 81 -15.19 0.21 -2.60
N SER A 82 -15.08 -0.89 -3.36
CA SER A 82 -13.88 -1.21 -4.13
C SER A 82 -13.55 -0.14 -5.18
N VAL A 83 -14.56 0.37 -5.89
CA VAL A 83 -14.40 1.45 -6.89
C VAL A 83 -13.89 2.73 -6.22
N ARG A 84 -14.43 3.09 -5.05
CA ARG A 84 -13.98 4.24 -4.26
C ARG A 84 -12.54 4.09 -3.79
N GLU A 85 -12.17 2.91 -3.31
CA GLU A 85 -10.80 2.62 -2.89
C GLU A 85 -9.81 2.67 -4.07
N SER A 86 -10.20 2.17 -5.25
CA SER A 86 -9.40 2.29 -6.46
C SER A 86 -9.25 3.75 -6.89
N ALA A 87 -10.34 4.52 -6.91
CA ALA A 87 -10.30 5.94 -7.24
C ALA A 87 -9.39 6.73 -6.27
N TRP A 88 -9.45 6.42 -4.97
CA TRP A 88 -8.55 6.96 -3.97
C TRP A 88 -7.07 6.65 -4.28
N ARG A 89 -6.75 5.38 -4.56
CA ARG A 89 -5.37 4.97 -4.89
C ARG A 89 -4.84 5.72 -6.13
N ILE A 90 -5.61 5.76 -7.20
CA ILE A 90 -5.26 6.46 -8.45
C ILE A 90 -5.03 7.96 -8.20
N ALA A 91 -5.91 8.60 -7.42
CA ALA A 91 -5.80 10.02 -7.10
C ALA A 91 -4.56 10.33 -6.26
N VAL A 92 -4.30 9.55 -5.21
CA VAL A 92 -3.13 9.69 -4.34
C VAL A 92 -1.84 9.49 -5.13
N GLU A 93 -1.76 8.43 -5.94
CA GLU A 93 -0.58 8.15 -6.74
C GLU A 93 -0.29 9.26 -7.74
N SER A 94 -1.33 9.77 -8.41
CA SER A 94 -1.20 10.89 -9.34
C SER A 94 -0.72 12.16 -8.64
N TRP A 95 -1.23 12.43 -7.43
CA TRP A 95 -0.76 13.55 -6.62
C TRP A 95 0.72 13.39 -6.26
N LEU A 96 1.14 12.21 -5.75
CA LEU A 96 2.53 11.93 -5.39
C LEU A 96 3.48 12.04 -6.61
N LYS A 97 3.07 11.54 -7.78
CA LYS A 97 3.78 11.67 -9.05
C LYS A 97 3.96 13.14 -9.44
N SER A 98 2.88 13.91 -9.44
CA SER A 98 2.90 15.34 -9.83
C SER A 98 3.75 16.22 -8.90
N ARG A 99 3.94 15.79 -7.64
CA ARG A 99 4.83 16.45 -6.68
C ARG A 99 6.27 15.96 -6.73
N GLY A 100 6.58 14.98 -7.60
CA GLY A 100 7.91 14.38 -7.70
C GLY A 100 8.31 13.56 -6.47
N VAL A 101 7.36 13.21 -5.59
CA VAL A 101 7.61 12.43 -4.36
C VAL A 101 7.88 10.97 -4.70
N ILE A 102 7.22 10.47 -5.74
CA ILE A 102 7.44 9.12 -6.27
C ILE A 102 7.75 9.18 -7.76
N LYS A 103 8.55 8.21 -8.21
CA LYS A 103 8.73 7.90 -9.63
C LYS A 103 8.32 6.45 -9.82
N VAL A 104 7.20 6.23 -10.51
CA VAL A 104 6.75 4.89 -10.84
C VAL A 104 7.50 4.44 -12.09
N HIS A 105 8.22 3.32 -11.98
CA HIS A 105 8.89 2.68 -13.09
C HIS A 105 8.17 1.38 -13.39
N ILE A 106 7.46 1.33 -14.51
CA ILE A 106 6.82 0.11 -15.01
C ILE A 106 7.88 -0.64 -15.80
N ASN A 107 8.37 -1.74 -15.25
CA ASN A 107 9.23 -2.66 -15.98
C ASN A 107 8.40 -3.33 -17.08
N GLN A 108 8.67 -3.00 -18.35
CA GLN A 108 7.99 -3.61 -19.50
C GLN A 108 8.29 -5.11 -19.65
N LYS A 109 9.34 -5.61 -18.98
CA LYS A 109 9.69 -7.03 -18.91
C LYS A 109 9.34 -7.56 -17.51
N CYS A 110 8.08 -7.93 -17.30
CA CYS A 110 7.76 -8.88 -16.24
C CYS A 110 8.22 -10.27 -16.69
N HIS A 111 8.73 -11.07 -15.75
CA HIS A 111 9.02 -12.49 -16.01
C HIS A 111 7.73 -13.17 -16.51
N PRO A 112 7.76 -14.05 -17.53
CA PRO A 112 6.56 -14.60 -18.20
C PRO A 112 5.58 -15.38 -17.32
N ILE A 113 5.89 -15.55 -16.02
CA ILE A 113 5.07 -16.25 -15.01
C ILE A 113 4.21 -15.26 -14.20
N LEU A 114 4.50 -13.95 -14.28
CA LEU A 114 3.69 -12.91 -13.65
C LEU A 114 2.84 -12.24 -14.73
N PRO A 115 1.55 -12.61 -14.86
CA PRO A 115 0.71 -12.00 -15.87
C PRO A 115 0.54 -10.49 -15.59
N PRO A 116 0.41 -9.66 -16.64
CA PRO A 116 0.40 -8.20 -16.52
C PRO A 116 -0.64 -7.64 -15.53
N PHE A 117 -1.74 -8.34 -15.28
CA PHE A 117 -2.79 -7.90 -14.34
C PHE A 117 -2.38 -7.93 -12.87
N LEU A 118 -1.25 -8.56 -12.51
CA LEU A 118 -0.67 -8.52 -11.16
C LEU A 118 0.37 -7.40 -11.00
N ALA A 119 0.77 -6.74 -12.10
CA ALA A 119 1.50 -5.48 -12.05
C ALA A 119 0.45 -4.37 -11.98
N HIS A 120 0.21 -3.82 -10.80
CA HIS A 120 -0.77 -2.75 -10.61
C HIS A 120 -0.49 -1.56 -11.54
N GLU A 121 -1.57 -0.98 -12.08
CA GLU A 121 -1.66 0.13 -13.07
C GLU A 121 -0.68 1.30 -12.85
#